data_AF-A0A3E0PJV9-F1
#
_entry.id   AF-A0A3E0PJV9-F1
#
_cell.length_a   1.000
_cell.length_b   1.000
_cell.length_c   1.000
_cell.angle_alpha   90.00
_cell.angle_beta   90.00
_cell.angle_gamma   90.00
#
_symmetry.space_group_name_H-M   'P 1'
#
loop_
_entity.id
_entity.type
_entity.pdbx_description
1 polymer ?
#
loop_
_entity_poly.entity_id
_entity_poly.type
_entity_poly.pdbx_seq_one_letter_code
_entity_poly.pdbx_strand_id
1 'polypeptide(L)'
;MLDDLCRPDDLMKGKQCPNCDLVNPAGTEHCVRCGLELGSVKSGGHRGFGGEGVPQDTELGKNVVFWFRVYSAGMLVLSLVPVAFGLILFALSISRETRDPEGDLLAALIFGSAGLFLAGLSLVGVFIRRKPSAWSFGWFLIILGIISCILLPAAIPLLVYWLKPDLKIFLGRY
;
A
#
# COMPACT_ATOMS: atom_id res chain seq x y z
N MET A 1 -23.83 -35.17 -38.63
CA MET A 1 -22.67 -35.14 -37.71
C MET A 1 -21.76 -33.98 -38.09
N LEU A 2 -22.27 -32.75 -38.11
CA LEU A 2 -21.48 -31.53 -38.42
C LEU A 2 -22.22 -30.25 -37.94
N ASP A 3 -22.98 -30.33 -36.84
CA ASP A 3 -23.80 -29.22 -36.33
C ASP A 3 -23.47 -28.86 -34.86
N ASP A 4 -22.19 -28.83 -34.48
CA ASP A 4 -21.81 -28.59 -33.06
C ASP A 4 -20.61 -27.66 -32.82
N LEU A 5 -20.16 -26.88 -33.81
CA LEU A 5 -18.97 -26.04 -33.63
C LEU A 5 -19.18 -24.60 -34.11
N CYS A 6 -19.98 -23.84 -33.35
CA CYS A 6 -19.70 -22.43 -33.01
C CYS A 6 -20.92 -21.81 -32.32
N ARG A 7 -20.95 -21.85 -30.98
CA ARG A 7 -21.86 -21.02 -30.20
C ARG A 7 -21.22 -19.62 -30.07
N PRO A 8 -21.84 -18.54 -30.57
CA PRO A 8 -21.28 -17.18 -30.52
C PRO A 8 -21.20 -16.59 -29.11
N ASP A 9 -21.75 -17.27 -28.10
CA ASP A 9 -21.81 -16.80 -26.71
C ASP A 9 -20.45 -16.86 -25.97
N ASP A 10 -19.47 -17.62 -26.49
CA ASP A 10 -18.15 -17.77 -25.85
C ASP A 10 -17.15 -16.65 -26.21
N LEU A 11 -17.47 -15.79 -27.19
CA LEU A 11 -16.62 -14.67 -27.62
C LEU A 11 -16.83 -13.37 -26.81
N MET A 12 -17.81 -13.34 -25.90
CA MET A 12 -18.24 -12.11 -25.20
C MET A 12 -17.83 -12.03 -23.72
N LYS A 13 -17.26 -13.08 -23.13
CA LYS A 13 -16.85 -13.04 -21.71
C LYS A 13 -15.49 -12.34 -21.57
N GLY A 14 -15.56 -11.03 -21.35
CA GLY A 14 -14.40 -10.22 -20.98
C GLY A 14 -13.65 -10.79 -19.78
N LYS A 15 -12.32 -10.61 -19.73
CA LYS A 15 -11.48 -11.12 -18.64
C LYS A 15 -11.52 -10.15 -17.46
N GLN A 16 -11.98 -10.62 -16.30
CA GLN A 16 -11.89 -9.84 -15.09
C GLN A 16 -10.42 -9.78 -14.62
N CYS A 17 -9.91 -8.57 -14.45
CA CYS A 17 -8.54 -8.37 -13.99
C CYS A 17 -8.44 -8.72 -12.50
N PRO A 18 -7.58 -9.65 -12.09
CA PRO A 18 -7.41 -10.03 -10.68
C PRO A 18 -6.73 -8.94 -9.83
N ASN A 19 -6.29 -7.85 -10.46
CA ASN A 19 -5.60 -6.75 -9.80
C ASN A 19 -6.50 -5.56 -9.48
N CYS A 20 -7.51 -5.28 -10.31
CA CYS A 20 -8.37 -4.10 -10.16
C CYS A 20 -9.86 -4.37 -10.37
N ASP A 21 -10.23 -5.64 -10.48
CA ASP A 21 -11.58 -6.18 -10.70
C ASP A 21 -12.32 -5.66 -11.92
N LEU A 22 -11.62 -4.90 -12.78
CA LEU A 22 -12.15 -4.40 -14.04
C LEU A 22 -12.36 -5.57 -15.01
N VAL A 23 -13.54 -5.67 -15.60
CA VAL A 23 -13.80 -6.56 -16.73
C VAL A 23 -13.20 -5.92 -17.98
N ASN A 24 -12.14 -6.52 -18.51
CA ASN A 24 -11.47 -6.05 -19.72
C ASN A 24 -12.14 -6.67 -20.96
N PRO A 25 -12.13 -5.96 -22.10
CA PRO A 25 -12.65 -6.49 -23.35
C PRO A 25 -12.00 -7.84 -23.72
N ALA A 26 -12.74 -8.70 -24.40
CA ALA A 26 -12.20 -9.96 -24.90
C ALA A 26 -11.00 -9.68 -25.84
N GLY A 27 -9.92 -10.45 -25.70
CA GLY A 27 -8.71 -10.30 -26.51
C GLY A 27 -7.67 -9.28 -26.03
N THR A 28 -7.94 -8.49 -24.98
CA THR A 28 -6.91 -7.63 -24.41
C THR A 28 -5.84 -8.45 -23.70
N GLU A 29 -4.60 -8.35 -24.15
CA GLU A 29 -3.44 -8.97 -23.48
C GLU A 29 -3.06 -8.24 -22.20
N HIS A 30 -3.50 -6.99 -22.02
CA HIS A 30 -3.18 -6.17 -20.85
C HIS A 30 -4.45 -5.52 -20.32
N CYS A 31 -4.52 -5.33 -19.01
CA CYS A 31 -5.62 -4.64 -18.38
C CYS A 31 -5.56 -3.15 -18.72
N VAL A 32 -6.65 -2.61 -19.26
CA VAL A 32 -6.72 -1.22 -19.73
C VAL A 32 -6.59 -0.19 -18.61
N ARG A 33 -6.79 -0.59 -17.34
CA ARG A 33 -6.72 0.31 -16.18
C ARG A 33 -5.42 0.20 -15.41
N CYS A 34 -4.91 -1.01 -15.20
CA CYS A 34 -3.72 -1.23 -14.37
C CYS A 34 -2.52 -1.78 -15.13
N GLY A 35 -2.63 -2.06 -16.44
CA GLY A 35 -1.54 -2.56 -17.27
C GLY A 35 -1.14 -4.01 -17.00
N LEU A 36 -1.88 -4.75 -16.16
CA LEU A 36 -1.58 -6.15 -15.83
C LEU A 36 -1.78 -7.03 -17.07
N GLU A 37 -0.81 -7.87 -17.43
CA GLU A 37 -1.01 -8.85 -18.50
C GLU A 37 -2.13 -9.87 -18.15
N LEU A 38 -3.09 -10.01 -19.05
CA LEU A 38 -4.27 -10.88 -19.00
C LEU A 38 -4.14 -12.10 -19.93
N GLY A 39 -2.99 -12.26 -20.60
CA GLY A 39 -2.74 -13.28 -21.62
C GLY A 39 -1.39 -13.98 -21.47
N SER A 40 -1.44 -15.30 -21.28
CA SER A 40 -0.34 -16.25 -21.34
C SER A 40 0.76 -16.13 -20.27
N VAL A 41 0.53 -16.83 -19.14
CA VAL A 41 1.63 -17.49 -18.42
C VAL A 41 2.32 -18.44 -19.41
N LYS A 42 3.31 -17.95 -20.17
CA LYS A 42 4.38 -18.82 -20.63
C LYS A 42 5.22 -19.06 -19.39
N SER A 43 5.12 -20.27 -18.83
CA SER A 43 6.07 -20.80 -17.86
C SER A 43 7.48 -20.78 -18.47
N GLY A 44 8.13 -19.62 -18.46
CA GLY A 44 9.57 -19.47 -18.57
C GLY A 44 10.15 -19.90 -17.23
N GLY A 45 10.45 -21.19 -17.13
CA GLY A 45 10.77 -21.86 -15.89
C GLY A 45 11.97 -21.25 -15.16
N HIS A 46 11.72 -20.82 -13.92
CA HIS A 46 12.62 -21.19 -12.83
C HIS A 46 12.02 -22.44 -12.17
N ARG A 47 12.61 -23.60 -12.49
CA ARG A 47 12.37 -24.86 -11.77
C ARG A 47 12.92 -24.73 -10.34
N GLY A 48 12.09 -24.22 -9.43
CA GLY A 48 12.23 -24.41 -8.00
C GLY A 48 11.37 -25.59 -7.56
N PHE A 49 11.98 -26.58 -6.91
CA PHE A 49 11.33 -27.79 -6.43
C PHE A 49 10.27 -27.49 -5.36
N GLY A 50 9.04 -27.98 -5.59
CA GLY A 50 8.11 -28.37 -4.53
C GLY A 50 6.91 -27.44 -4.28
N GLY A 51 5.72 -27.88 -4.71
CA GLY A 51 4.44 -27.41 -4.19
C GLY A 51 3.40 -27.08 -5.27
N GLU A 52 2.58 -28.07 -5.63
CA GLU A 52 1.36 -27.89 -6.43
C GLU A 52 0.33 -26.98 -5.72
N GLY A 53 -0.26 -26.03 -6.47
CA GLY A 53 -1.73 -25.95 -6.48
C GLY A 53 -2.45 -24.71 -5.95
N VAL A 54 -1.79 -23.59 -5.66
CA VAL A 54 -2.35 -22.21 -5.60
C VAL A 54 -1.14 -21.29 -5.87
N PRO A 55 -1.25 -20.15 -6.59
CA PRO A 55 -0.19 -19.14 -6.59
C PRO A 55 -0.03 -18.59 -5.15
N GLN A 56 0.74 -19.30 -4.33
CA GLN A 56 1.01 -19.02 -2.91
C GLN A 56 1.69 -17.65 -2.75
N ASP A 57 2.38 -17.21 -3.78
CA ASP A 57 2.97 -15.89 -3.98
C ASP A 57 1.90 -14.77 -4.00
N THR A 58 0.71 -15.01 -4.55
CA THR A 58 -0.36 -13.99 -4.58
C THR A 58 -1.05 -13.81 -3.22
N GLU A 59 -1.25 -14.88 -2.46
CA GLU A 59 -1.82 -14.82 -1.11
C GLU A 59 -0.84 -14.16 -0.14
N LEU A 60 0.47 -14.46 -0.26
CA LEU A 60 1.50 -13.76 0.51
C LEU A 60 1.49 -12.25 0.21
N GLY A 61 1.44 -11.85 -1.06
CA GLY A 61 1.38 -10.44 -1.46
C GLY A 61 0.15 -9.71 -0.90
N LYS A 62 -1.03 -10.35 -0.93
CA LYS A 62 -2.25 -9.81 -0.31
C LYS A 62 -2.09 -9.61 1.20
N ASN A 63 -1.56 -10.62 1.90
CA ASN A 63 -1.34 -10.57 3.35
C ASN A 63 -0.35 -9.48 3.74
N VAL A 64 0.77 -9.34 3.02
CA VAL A 64 1.78 -8.31 3.31
C VAL A 64 1.21 -6.91 3.09
N VAL A 65 0.46 -6.68 2.01
CA VAL A 65 -0.21 -5.38 1.77
C VAL A 65 -1.28 -5.11 2.83
N PHE A 66 -2.03 -6.13 3.25
CA PHE A 66 -2.99 -5.99 4.34
C PHE A 66 -2.31 -5.56 5.64
N TRP A 67 -1.25 -6.26 6.06
CA TRP A 67 -0.47 -5.89 7.25
C TRP A 67 0.18 -4.51 7.13
N PHE A 68 0.61 -4.12 5.93
CA PHE A 68 1.11 -2.77 5.66
C PHE A 68 0.03 -1.69 5.86
N ARG A 69 -1.22 -1.97 5.46
CA ARG A 69 -2.35 -1.05 5.72
C ARG A 69 -2.66 -0.94 7.20
N VAL A 70 -2.63 -2.06 7.94
CA VAL A 70 -2.79 -2.07 9.40
C VAL A 70 -1.67 -1.26 10.07
N TYR A 71 -0.42 -1.47 9.64
CA TYR A 71 0.73 -0.69 10.09
C TYR A 71 0.56 0.81 9.79
N SER A 72 0.12 1.16 8.59
CA SER A 72 -0.12 2.55 8.17
C SER A 72 -1.26 3.20 8.95
N ALA A 73 -2.32 2.45 9.28
CA ALA A 73 -3.39 2.91 10.14
C ALA A 73 -2.90 3.15 11.58
N GLY A 74 -2.04 2.26 12.11
CA GLY A 74 -1.39 2.47 13.40
C GLY A 74 -0.50 3.71 13.42
N MET A 75 0.32 3.91 12.38
CA MET A 75 1.13 5.12 12.19
C MET A 75 0.27 6.38 12.11
N LEU A 76 -0.87 6.32 11.40
CA LEU A 76 -1.82 7.42 11.31
C LEU A 76 -2.33 7.80 12.71
N VAL A 77 -2.79 6.83 13.51
CA VAL A 77 -3.25 7.09 14.88
C VAL A 77 -2.14 7.71 15.73
N LEU A 78 -0.92 7.18 15.66
CA LEU A 78 0.22 7.73 16.39
C LEU A 78 0.58 9.15 15.94
N SER A 79 0.48 9.44 14.64
CA SER A 79 0.75 10.78 14.10
C SER A 79 -0.28 11.83 14.53
N LEU A 80 -1.47 11.42 14.99
CA LEU A 80 -2.46 12.34 15.56
C LEU A 80 -2.07 12.84 16.96
N VAL A 81 -1.19 12.12 17.68
CA VAL A 81 -0.71 12.54 19.01
C VAL A 81 0.03 13.89 18.95
N PRO A 82 1.07 14.10 18.11
CA PRO A 82 1.72 15.40 17.98
C PRO A 82 0.79 16.46 17.39
N VAL A 83 -0.21 16.09 16.58
CA VAL A 83 -1.25 17.04 16.09
C VAL A 83 -2.10 17.54 17.25
N ALA A 84 -2.62 16.63 18.08
CA ALA A 84 -3.41 16.99 19.25
C ALA A 84 -2.59 17.83 20.23
N PHE A 85 -1.33 17.45 20.46
CA PHE A 85 -0.41 18.22 21.29
C PHE A 85 -0.16 19.64 20.74
N GLY A 86 0.11 19.76 19.43
CA GLY A 86 0.26 21.07 18.77
C GLY A 86 -1.01 21.93 18.85
N LEU A 87 -2.20 21.33 18.69
CA LEU A 87 -3.47 22.05 18.85
C LEU A 87 -3.72 22.50 20.29
N ILE A 88 -3.34 21.71 21.28
CA ILE A 88 -3.42 22.09 22.70
C ILE A 88 -2.48 23.28 22.97
N LEU A 89 -1.23 23.23 22.50
CA LEU A 89 -0.29 24.35 22.63
C LEU A 89 -0.80 25.61 21.93
N PHE A 90 -1.37 25.48 20.73
CA PHE A 90 -1.97 26.58 20.00
C PHE A 90 -3.18 27.20 20.74
N ALA A 91 -4.04 26.36 21.32
CA ALA A 91 -5.17 26.85 22.12
C ALA A 91 -4.70 27.59 23.38
N LEU A 92 -3.62 27.09 24.02
CA LEU A 92 -3.00 27.74 25.17
C LEU A 92 -2.33 29.06 24.79
N SER A 93 -1.66 29.13 23.64
CA SER A 93 -1.02 30.37 23.17
C SER A 93 -2.03 31.48 22.86
N ILE A 94 -3.27 31.13 22.50
CA ILE A 94 -4.37 32.10 22.30
C ILE A 94 -5.04 32.47 23.62
N SER A 95 -5.24 31.51 24.52
CA SER A 95 -6.12 31.68 25.69
C SER A 95 -5.41 32.24 26.92
N ARG A 96 -4.10 32.03 27.04
CA ARG A 96 -3.32 32.50 28.19
C ARG A 96 -2.40 33.61 27.74
N GLU A 97 -2.29 34.64 28.58
CA GLU A 97 -1.11 35.49 28.61
C GLU A 97 0.03 34.64 29.20
N THR A 98 0.55 33.72 28.38
CA THR A 98 1.68 32.89 28.77
C THR A 98 2.90 33.78 28.88
N ARG A 99 3.88 33.34 29.67
CA ARG A 99 5.13 34.07 29.87
C ARG A 99 5.93 34.21 28.56
N ASP A 100 5.68 33.33 27.59
CA ASP A 100 6.32 33.30 26.27
C ASP A 100 5.35 32.76 25.19
N PRO A 101 4.46 33.61 24.66
CA PRO A 101 3.47 33.20 23.67
C PRO A 101 4.10 32.84 22.32
N GLU A 102 5.28 33.40 22.01
CA GLU A 102 6.00 33.13 20.76
C GLU A 102 6.60 31.72 20.76
N GLY A 103 7.20 31.31 21.90
CA GLY A 103 7.72 29.95 22.09
C GLY A 103 6.63 28.88 21.99
N ASP A 104 5.48 29.11 22.62
CA ASP A 104 4.33 28.19 22.58
C ASP A 104 3.76 28.08 21.16
N LEU A 105 3.66 29.20 20.44
CA LEU A 105 3.20 29.23 19.05
C LEU A 105 4.16 28.48 18.11
N LEU A 106 5.48 28.69 18.26
CA LEU A 106 6.48 28.01 17.45
C LEU A 106 6.44 26.50 17.70
N ALA A 107 6.36 26.08 18.97
CA ALA A 107 6.22 24.67 19.33
C ALA A 107 4.93 24.07 18.74
N ALA A 108 3.80 24.77 18.86
CA ALA A 108 2.53 24.35 18.29
C ALA A 108 2.61 24.13 16.78
N LEU A 109 3.25 25.05 16.05
CA LEU A 109 3.45 24.95 14.61
C LEU A 109 4.36 23.77 14.23
N ILE A 110 5.46 23.56 14.96
CA ILE A 110 6.40 22.47 14.67
C ILE A 110 5.71 21.11 14.89
N PHE A 111 5.14 20.88 16.07
CA PHE A 111 4.51 19.59 16.38
C PHE A 111 3.24 19.36 15.55
N GLY A 112 2.41 20.39 15.39
CA GLY A 112 1.19 20.33 14.60
C GLY A 112 1.46 20.04 13.13
N SER A 113 2.37 20.78 12.49
CA SER A 113 2.69 20.59 11.07
C SER A 113 3.43 19.28 10.80
N ALA A 114 4.39 18.89 11.65
CA ALA A 114 5.10 17.61 11.51
C ALA A 114 4.14 16.42 11.69
N GLY A 115 3.24 16.51 12.69
CA GLY A 115 2.20 15.50 12.92
C GLY A 115 1.23 15.39 11.74
N LEU A 116 0.75 16.51 11.21
CA LEU A 116 -0.14 16.54 10.05
C LEU A 116 0.52 15.98 8.78
N PHE A 117 1.79 16.33 8.55
CA PHE A 117 2.55 15.79 7.43
C PHE A 117 2.68 14.26 7.52
N LEU A 118 3.05 13.75 8.70
CA LEU A 118 3.15 12.32 8.94
C LEU A 118 1.79 11.61 8.84
N ALA A 119 0.72 12.25 9.31
CA ALA A 119 -0.65 11.76 9.17
C ALA A 119 -1.06 11.66 7.71
N GLY A 120 -0.75 12.69 6.90
CA GLY A 120 -1.00 12.67 5.46
C GLY A 120 -0.29 11.52 4.76
N LEU A 121 1.00 11.31 5.04
CA LEU A 121 1.75 10.17 4.48
C LEU A 121 1.15 8.83 4.92
N SER A 122 0.80 8.69 6.19
CA SER A 122 0.21 7.46 6.73
C SER A 122 -1.17 7.17 6.14
N LEU A 123 -1.98 8.21 5.92
CA LEU A 123 -3.29 8.12 5.27
C LEU A 123 -3.17 7.62 3.83
N VAL A 124 -2.18 8.12 3.06
CA VAL A 124 -1.88 7.60 1.72
C VAL A 124 -1.50 6.11 1.78
N GLY A 125 -0.76 5.70 2.80
CA GLY A 125 -0.40 4.30 3.05
C GLY A 125 -1.62 3.40 3.29
N VAL A 126 -2.63 3.87 4.04
CA VAL A 126 -3.88 3.14 4.27
C VAL A 126 -4.63 2.89 2.96
N PHE A 127 -4.68 3.90 2.08
CA PHE A 127 -5.39 3.82 0.80
C PHE A 127 -4.51 3.40 -0.38
N ILE A 128 -3.32 2.84 -0.11
CA ILE A 128 -2.39 2.48 -1.16
C ILE A 128 -3.05 1.48 -2.12
N ARG A 129 -3.03 1.82 -3.40
CA ARG A 129 -3.50 0.96 -4.50
C ARG A 129 -2.30 0.22 -5.08
N ARG A 130 -2.53 -0.97 -5.63
CA ARG A 130 -1.49 -1.76 -6.31
C ARG A 130 -0.99 -1.00 -7.55
N LYS A 131 0.16 -0.37 -7.41
CA LYS A 131 0.91 0.37 -8.44
C LYS A 131 2.41 0.17 -8.18
N PRO A 132 3.29 0.25 -9.19
CA PRO A 132 4.72 0.10 -8.98
C PRO A 132 5.31 1.18 -8.06
N SER A 133 4.69 2.36 -8.00
CA SER A 133 5.05 3.43 -7.05
C SER A 133 4.76 3.08 -5.59
N ALA A 134 3.82 2.17 -5.33
CA ALA A 134 3.45 1.74 -3.99
C ALA A 134 4.60 1.04 -3.27
N TRP A 135 5.43 0.28 -4.00
CA TRP A 135 6.58 -0.41 -3.41
C TRP A 135 7.58 0.59 -2.84
N SER A 136 7.95 1.62 -3.63
CA SER A 136 8.88 2.66 -3.18
C SER A 136 8.29 3.46 -2.02
N PHE A 137 7.02 3.84 -2.10
CA PHE A 137 6.34 4.57 -1.05
C PHE A 137 6.29 3.80 0.28
N GLY A 138 5.92 2.51 0.22
CA GLY A 138 5.89 1.67 1.42
C GLY A 138 7.25 1.52 2.07
N TRP A 139 8.33 1.39 1.27
CA TRP A 139 9.70 1.34 1.79
C TRP A 139 10.07 2.61 2.57
N PHE A 140 9.79 3.80 2.01
CA PHE A 140 10.03 5.07 2.71
C PHE A 140 9.21 5.18 4.00
N LEU A 141 7.94 4.77 3.97
CA LEU A 141 7.06 4.86 5.13
C LEU A 141 7.46 3.88 6.25
N ILE A 142 7.97 2.70 5.90
CA ILE A 142 8.50 1.73 6.86
C ILE A 142 9.77 2.27 7.51
N ILE A 143 10.71 2.81 6.72
CA ILE A 143 11.94 3.43 7.26
C ILE A 143 11.60 4.59 8.20
N LEU A 144 10.65 5.44 7.80
CA LEU A 144 10.21 6.57 8.60
C LEU A 144 9.65 6.12 9.97
N GLY A 145 8.93 4.99 10.02
CA GLY A 145 8.45 4.44 11.29
C GLY A 145 9.52 3.71 12.12
N ILE A 146 10.56 3.16 11.49
CA ILE A 146 11.72 2.59 12.20
C ILE A 146 12.44 3.68 13.01
N ILE A 147 12.53 4.91 12.46
CA ILE A 147 13.10 6.08 13.16
C ILE A 147 12.31 6.41 14.45
N SER A 148 11.01 6.09 14.49
CA SER A 148 10.12 6.41 15.60
C SER A 148 10.27 5.47 16.81
N CYS A 149 11.06 4.40 16.72
CA CYS A 149 11.31 3.36 17.76
C CYS A 149 10.08 2.57 18.27
N ILE A 150 8.91 3.19 18.38
CA ILE A 150 7.68 2.64 18.96
C ILE A 150 7.13 1.47 18.13
N LEU A 151 7.37 1.46 16.82
CA LEU A 151 6.84 0.45 15.90
C LEU A 151 7.90 -0.53 15.37
N LEU A 152 9.11 -0.53 15.93
CA LEU A 152 10.18 -1.46 15.57
C LEU A 152 9.74 -2.94 15.48
N PRO A 153 9.02 -3.51 16.47
CA PRO A 153 8.67 -4.94 16.41
C PRO A 153 7.75 -5.30 15.24
N ALA A 154 6.94 -4.35 14.75
CA ALA A 154 6.11 -4.55 13.57
C ALA A 154 6.84 -4.18 12.27
N ALA A 155 7.68 -3.15 12.30
CA ALA A 155 8.36 -2.62 11.13
C ALA A 155 9.43 -3.56 10.57
N ILE A 156 10.20 -4.24 11.44
CA ILE A 156 11.26 -5.18 11.03
C ILE A 156 10.70 -6.33 10.18
N PRO A 157 9.73 -7.14 10.66
CA PRO A 157 9.20 -8.25 9.85
C PRO A 157 8.54 -7.72 8.58
N LEU A 158 7.80 -6.61 8.66
CA LEU A 158 7.17 -5.99 7.50
C LEU A 158 8.19 -5.59 6.45
N LEU A 159 9.33 -5.00 6.84
CA LEU A 159 10.42 -4.62 5.95
C LEU A 159 11.03 -5.85 5.25
N VAL A 160 11.27 -6.93 6.00
CA VAL A 160 11.81 -8.19 5.46
C VAL A 160 10.88 -8.77 4.39
N TYR A 161 9.58 -8.82 4.66
CA TYR A 161 8.61 -9.27 3.65
C TYR A 161 8.44 -8.27 2.49
N TRP A 162 8.61 -6.97 2.75
CA TRP A 162 8.49 -5.93 1.72
C TRP A 162 9.64 -5.94 0.71
N LEU A 163 10.85 -6.33 1.14
CA LEU A 163 12.01 -6.42 0.28
C LEU A 163 12.02 -7.65 -0.65
N LYS A 164 11.19 -8.66 -0.37
CA LYS A 164 11.15 -9.88 -1.16
C LYS A 164 10.83 -9.59 -2.63
N PRO A 165 11.51 -10.27 -3.59
CA PRO A 165 11.25 -10.09 -5.01
C PRO A 165 9.80 -10.42 -5.38
N ASP A 166 9.18 -11.36 -4.68
CA ASP A 166 7.77 -11.76 -4.86
C ASP A 166 6.81 -10.56 -4.74
N LEU A 167 7.04 -9.68 -3.77
CA LEU A 167 6.20 -8.49 -3.58
C LEU A 167 6.44 -7.43 -4.66
N LYS A 168 7.67 -7.33 -5.19
CA LYS A 168 7.99 -6.42 -6.30
C LYS A 168 7.18 -6.80 -7.54
N ILE A 169 7.20 -8.10 -7.88
CA ILE A 169 6.44 -8.65 -9.01
C ILE A 169 4.94 -8.44 -8.79
N PHE A 170 4.44 -8.71 -7.57
CA PHE A 170 3.04 -8.49 -7.22
C PHE A 170 2.58 -7.03 -7.35
N LEU A 171 3.45 -6.05 -7.08
CA LEU A 171 3.16 -4.63 -7.24
C LEU A 171 3.43 -4.10 -8.66
N GLY A 172 3.85 -4.96 -9.59
CA GLY A 172 4.11 -4.62 -10.99
C GLY A 172 5.48 -3.97 -11.24
N ARG A 173 6.47 -4.23 -10.39
CA ARG A 173 7.87 -3.83 -10.58
C ARG A 173 8.71 -5.08 -10.91
N TYR A 174 9.23 -5.13 -12.13
CA TYR A 174 10.16 -6.16 -12.62
C TYR A 174 11.61 -5.67 -12.58
#